data_AF-A0AB38ZEG5-F1
#
_entry.id   AF-A0AB38ZEG5-F1
#
_cell.length_a   1.000
_cell.length_b   1.000
_cell.length_c   1.000
_cell.angle_alpha   90.00
_cell.angle_beta   90.00
_cell.angle_gamma   90.00
#
_symmetry.space_group_name_H-M   'P 1'
#
loop_
_entity.id
_entity.type
_entity.pdbx_description
1 polymer ?
#
loop_
_entity_poly.entity_id
_entity_poly.type
_entity_poly.pdbx_seq_one_letter_code
_entity_poly.pdbx_strand_id
1 'polypeptide(L)'
;MKCAIILLAFGCLFAGSYGETKFDKIYRNARFQYKLAYVALHNQVFGATGVELGLAKTDEERDCITNAKKAAIEDGDRLLGETVGKIVPPMDKLYESGTEEEKSAYVDKFDYEEFKKSAMEDFKKKLMKWVPAQQEKMASCRK
;
A
#
# COMPACT_ATOMS: atom_id res chain seq x y z
N MET A 1 37.58 32.70 -38.67
CA MET A 1 37.62 31.25 -38.97
C MET A 1 37.03 30.47 -37.80
N LYS A 2 35.89 29.81 -38.08
CA LYS A 2 35.54 28.44 -37.67
C LYS A 2 35.32 28.19 -36.17
N CYS A 3 34.05 28.13 -35.75
CA CYS A 3 33.22 26.92 -35.62
C CYS A 3 33.33 26.36 -34.19
N ALA A 4 32.34 26.62 -33.34
CA ALA A 4 31.21 25.71 -33.14
C ALA A 4 31.65 24.38 -32.48
N ILE A 5 31.83 24.42 -31.15
CA ILE A 5 31.65 23.25 -30.28
C ILE A 5 30.80 23.71 -29.10
N ILE A 6 29.56 24.07 -29.43
CA ILE A 6 28.41 23.79 -28.55
C ILE A 6 28.11 22.29 -28.75
N LEU A 7 27.50 21.63 -27.75
CA LEU A 7 26.64 20.44 -27.91
C LEU A 7 27.15 19.01 -27.59
N LEU A 8 28.19 18.78 -26.78
CA LEU A 8 28.52 17.40 -26.39
C LEU A 8 28.63 17.08 -24.89
N ALA A 9 28.33 18.03 -24.00
CA ALA A 9 28.25 17.75 -22.56
C ALA A 9 26.83 17.86 -21.96
N PHE A 10 25.83 18.26 -22.76
CA PHE A 10 24.41 18.29 -22.34
C PHE A 10 23.60 17.07 -22.78
N GLY A 11 24.21 16.13 -23.53
CA GLY A 11 23.52 14.97 -24.11
C GLY A 11 23.36 13.76 -23.19
N CYS A 12 24.05 13.68 -22.05
CA CYS A 12 24.01 12.50 -21.16
C CYS A 12 23.20 12.69 -19.87
N LEU A 13 22.67 13.89 -19.59
CA LEU A 13 21.74 14.11 -18.45
C LEU A 13 20.26 14.05 -18.86
N PHE A 14 19.98 13.94 -20.16
CA PHE A 14 18.64 13.76 -20.73
C PHE A 14 18.53 12.43 -21.50
N ALA A 15 19.24 11.40 -21.05
CA ALA A 15 19.02 10.03 -21.49
C ALA A 15 17.68 9.50 -20.91
N GLY A 16 16.58 9.97 -21.50
CA GLY A 16 15.29 9.28 -21.59
C GLY A 16 14.65 8.77 -20.29
N SER A 17 13.98 9.65 -19.54
CA SER A 17 12.63 9.30 -19.07
C SER A 17 11.63 9.75 -20.14
N TYR A 18 11.61 9.05 -21.27
CA TYR A 18 10.63 9.31 -22.33
C TYR A 18 9.23 9.07 -21.74
N GLY A 19 8.45 10.14 -21.53
CA GLY A 19 7.00 10.07 -21.34
C GLY A 19 6.44 9.83 -19.94
N GLU A 20 7.21 9.97 -18.86
CA GLU A 20 6.70 9.69 -17.51
C GLU A 20 6.26 10.97 -16.78
N THR A 21 4.95 11.12 -16.58
CA THR A 21 4.37 12.28 -15.91
C THR A 21 4.63 12.24 -14.40
N LYS A 22 4.53 13.39 -13.71
CA LYS A 22 4.57 13.45 -12.24
C LYS A 22 3.47 12.58 -11.63
N PHE A 23 2.31 12.51 -12.29
CA PHE A 23 1.20 11.63 -11.93
C PHE A 23 1.59 10.16 -11.98
N ASP A 24 2.22 9.68 -13.05
CA ASP A 24 2.62 8.28 -13.20
C ASP A 24 3.58 7.82 -12.10
N LYS A 25 4.51 8.69 -11.71
CA LYS A 25 5.44 8.43 -10.60
C LYS A 25 4.70 8.28 -9.28
N ILE A 26 3.80 9.20 -8.98
CA ILE A 26 2.99 9.17 -7.75
C ILE A 26 2.10 7.92 -7.74
N TYR A 27 1.48 7.60 -8.88
CA TYR A 27 0.58 6.47 -9.04
C TYR A 27 1.26 5.14 -8.71
N ARG A 28 2.43 4.90 -9.31
CA ARG A 28 3.18 3.66 -9.07
C ARG A 28 3.70 3.60 -7.63
N ASN A 29 4.17 4.70 -7.07
CA ASN A 29 4.61 4.73 -5.68
C ASN A 29 3.47 4.47 -4.70
N ALA A 30 2.30 5.05 -4.91
CA ALA A 30 1.10 4.79 -4.11
C ALA A 30 0.71 3.31 -4.15
N ARG A 31 0.65 2.70 -5.35
CA ARG A 31 0.34 1.27 -5.49
C ARG A 31 1.43 0.38 -4.88
N PHE A 32 2.70 0.75 -4.99
CA PHE A 32 3.79 0.03 -4.38
C PHE A 32 3.70 0.05 -2.84
N GLN A 33 3.44 1.21 -2.25
CA GLN A 33 3.25 1.35 -0.80
C GLN A 33 2.03 0.58 -0.30
N TYR A 34 0.91 0.65 -1.02
CA TYR A 34 -0.27 -0.15 -0.72
C TYR A 34 0.05 -1.66 -0.72
N LYS A 35 0.74 -2.16 -1.75
CA LYS A 35 1.15 -3.58 -1.83
C LYS A 35 2.09 -3.99 -0.70
N LEU A 36 3.06 -3.15 -0.35
CA LEU A 36 3.95 -3.41 0.78
C LEU A 36 3.19 -3.50 2.10
N ALA A 37 2.28 -2.55 2.35
CA ALA A 37 1.44 -2.55 3.54
C ALA A 37 0.49 -3.75 3.59
N TYR A 38 -0.08 -4.12 2.44
CA TYR A 38 -0.90 -5.33 2.29
C TYR A 38 -0.13 -6.58 2.70
N VAL A 39 1.07 -6.78 2.14
CA VAL A 39 1.93 -7.93 2.49
C VAL A 39 2.30 -7.91 3.98
N ALA A 40 2.67 -6.74 4.52
CA ALA A 40 3.02 -6.61 5.93
C ALA A 40 1.85 -7.01 6.84
N LEU A 41 0.63 -6.55 6.53
CA LEU A 41 -0.58 -6.88 7.27
C LEU A 41 -0.91 -8.38 7.18
N HIS A 42 -0.92 -8.92 5.95
CA HIS A 42 -1.27 -10.32 5.71
C HIS A 42 -0.29 -11.26 6.41
N ASN A 43 1.00 -10.96 6.39
CA ASN A 43 2.01 -11.77 7.09
C ASN A 43 1.73 -11.87 8.61
N GLN A 44 1.20 -10.81 9.24
CA GLN A 44 0.81 -10.87 10.66
C GLN A 44 -0.37 -11.83 10.87
N VAL A 45 -1.38 -11.76 10.01
CA VAL A 45 -2.56 -12.66 10.07
C VAL A 45 -2.15 -14.11 9.84
N PHE A 46 -1.37 -14.38 8.78
CA PHE A 46 -0.93 -15.73 8.46
C PHE A 46 0.00 -16.30 9.53
N GLY A 47 0.90 -15.50 10.08
CA GLY A 47 1.76 -15.89 11.20
C GLY A 47 0.95 -16.29 12.42
N ALA A 48 -0.02 -15.45 12.83
CA ALA A 48 -0.91 -15.75 13.95
C ALA A 48 -1.75 -17.01 13.68
N THR A 49 -2.36 -17.10 12.49
CA THR A 49 -3.18 -18.26 12.11
C THR A 49 -2.36 -19.55 12.16
N GLY A 50 -1.13 -19.54 11.64
CA GLY A 50 -0.26 -20.72 11.60
C GLY A 50 0.10 -21.22 13.00
N VAL A 51 0.39 -20.31 13.93
CA VAL A 51 0.63 -20.66 15.34
C VAL A 51 -0.61 -21.29 15.95
N GLU A 52 -1.77 -20.65 15.82
CA GLU A 52 -2.99 -21.12 16.49
C GLU A 52 -3.51 -22.43 15.88
N LEU A 53 -3.42 -22.63 14.55
CA LEU A 53 -3.78 -23.89 13.91
C LEU A 53 -2.87 -25.05 14.34
N GLY A 54 -1.59 -24.78 14.61
CA GLY A 54 -0.66 -25.76 15.16
C GLY A 54 -0.98 -26.17 16.60
N LEU A 55 -1.71 -25.32 17.33
CA LEU A 55 -2.12 -25.56 18.73
C LEU A 55 -3.54 -26.11 18.86
N ALA A 56 -4.36 -26.04 17.80
CA ALA A 56 -5.72 -26.54 17.79
C ALA A 56 -5.75 -28.08 17.89
N LYS A 57 -6.66 -28.59 18.71
CA LYS A 57 -6.88 -30.01 19.03
C LYS A 57 -8.12 -30.58 18.37
N THR A 58 -9.11 -29.74 18.05
CA THR A 58 -10.38 -30.17 17.42
C THR A 58 -10.60 -29.48 16.09
N ASP A 59 -11.47 -30.07 15.26
CA ASP A 59 -11.88 -29.45 13.99
C ASP A 59 -12.71 -28.18 14.22
N GLU A 60 -13.46 -28.11 15.31
CA GLU A 60 -14.23 -26.91 15.71
C GLU A 60 -13.30 -25.72 16.02
N GLU A 61 -12.19 -25.95 16.74
CA GLU A 61 -11.18 -24.93 17.00
C GLU A 61 -10.51 -24.47 15.70
N ARG A 62 -10.22 -25.40 14.78
CA ARG A 62 -9.64 -25.09 13.46
C ARG A 62 -10.57 -24.28 12.58
N ASP A 63 -11.86 -24.60 12.59
CA ASP A 63 -12.88 -23.85 11.86
C ASP A 63 -13.05 -22.45 12.44
N CYS A 64 -13.07 -22.32 13.76
CA CYS A 64 -13.08 -21.01 14.43
C CYS A 64 -11.87 -20.16 14.02
N ILE A 65 -10.65 -20.71 14.05
CA ILE A 65 -9.43 -19.99 13.66
C ILE A 65 -9.48 -19.59 12.18
N THR A 66 -9.98 -20.46 11.30
CA THR A 66 -10.12 -20.17 9.87
C THR A 66 -11.10 -19.04 9.62
N ASN A 67 -12.21 -18.99 10.36
CA ASN A 67 -13.18 -17.91 10.28
C ASN A 67 -12.62 -16.60 10.87
N ALA A 68 -11.90 -16.66 12.00
CA ALA A 68 -11.21 -15.52 12.57
C ALA A 68 -10.15 -14.94 11.62
N LYS A 69 -9.42 -15.79 10.88
CA LYS A 69 -8.51 -15.37 9.81
C LYS A 69 -9.24 -14.62 8.70
N LYS A 70 -10.36 -15.14 8.20
CA LYS A 70 -11.14 -14.48 7.14
C LYS A 70 -11.59 -13.08 7.58
N ALA A 71 -12.18 -12.99 8.77
CA ALA A 71 -12.60 -11.72 9.35
C ALA A 71 -11.42 -10.76 9.59
N ALA A 72 -10.25 -11.26 10.00
CA ALA A 72 -9.05 -10.46 10.14
C ALA A 72 -8.58 -9.92 8.78
N ILE A 73 -8.60 -10.71 7.70
CA ILE A 73 -8.22 -10.21 6.36
C ILE A 73 -9.15 -9.06 5.94
N GLU A 74 -10.46 -9.22 6.08
CA GLU A 74 -11.45 -8.18 5.73
C GLU A 74 -11.25 -6.89 6.55
N ASP A 75 -11.04 -7.02 7.86
CA ASP A 75 -10.75 -5.89 8.75
C ASP A 75 -9.43 -5.20 8.39
N GLY A 76 -8.43 -5.99 7.97
CA GLY A 76 -7.15 -5.50 7.50
C GLY A 76 -7.24 -4.73 6.18
N ASP A 77 -8.05 -5.21 5.24
CA ASP A 77 -8.31 -4.52 3.97
C ASP A 77 -8.95 -3.14 4.19
N ARG A 78 -9.87 -3.04 5.17
CA ARG A 78 -10.42 -1.76 5.60
C ARG A 78 -9.34 -0.83 6.17
N LEU A 79 -8.46 -1.34 7.05
CA LEU A 79 -7.36 -0.56 7.61
C LEU A 79 -6.44 -0.01 6.50
N LEU A 80 -6.13 -0.82 5.49
CA LEU A 80 -5.36 -0.38 4.32
C LEU A 80 -6.08 0.72 3.54
N GLY A 81 -7.37 0.54 3.25
CA GLY A 81 -8.19 1.51 2.52
C GLY A 81 -8.35 2.86 3.23
N GLU A 82 -8.38 2.87 4.56
CA GLU A 82 -8.45 4.10 5.35
C GLU A 82 -7.11 4.86 5.46
N THR A 83 -5.99 4.19 5.16
CA THR A 83 -4.63 4.72 5.37
C THR A 83 -3.87 4.87 4.06
N VAL A 84 -2.87 4.03 3.81
CA VAL A 84 -1.98 4.09 2.65
C VAL A 84 -2.69 3.80 1.33
N GLY A 85 -3.79 3.04 1.37
CA GLY A 85 -4.63 2.74 0.22
C GLY A 85 -5.60 3.85 -0.15
N LYS A 86 -5.80 4.85 0.72
CA LYS A 86 -6.82 5.90 0.53
C LYS A 86 -6.66 6.67 -0.78
N ILE A 87 -5.42 6.86 -1.23
CA ILE A 87 -5.10 7.58 -2.46
C ILE A 87 -5.28 6.72 -3.72
N VAL A 88 -5.30 5.38 -3.60
CA VAL A 88 -5.29 4.48 -4.77
C VAL A 88 -6.56 4.60 -5.61
N PRO A 89 -7.79 4.55 -5.06
CA PRO A 89 -9.01 4.65 -5.88
C PRO A 89 -9.13 5.93 -6.72
N PRO A 90 -8.91 7.15 -6.19
CA PRO A 90 -8.98 8.35 -7.03
C PRO A 90 -7.88 8.39 -8.09
N MET A 91 -6.70 7.83 -7.80
CA MET A 91 -5.63 7.73 -8.80
C MET A 91 -5.92 6.68 -9.88
N ASP A 92 -6.47 5.52 -9.53
CA ASP A 92 -6.90 4.49 -10.49
C ASP A 92 -7.91 5.10 -11.47
N LYS A 93 -8.90 5.84 -10.96
CA LYS A 93 -9.89 6.55 -11.80
C LYS A 93 -9.23 7.54 -12.77
N LEU A 94 -8.29 8.36 -12.29
CA LEU A 94 -7.58 9.33 -13.13
C LEU A 94 -6.63 8.66 -14.12
N TYR A 95 -6.07 7.50 -13.78
CA TYR A 95 -5.22 6.73 -14.68
C TYR A 95 -6.02 6.11 -15.82
N GLU A 96 -7.21 5.56 -15.52
CA GLU A 96 -8.07 4.88 -16.51
C GLU A 96 -8.78 5.83 -17.47
N SER A 97 -9.25 6.98 -16.98
CA SER A 97 -10.14 7.86 -17.79
C SER A 97 -9.85 9.35 -17.66
N GLY A 98 -8.82 9.76 -16.92
CA GLY A 98 -8.52 11.18 -16.69
C GLY A 98 -7.75 11.82 -17.86
N THR A 99 -8.03 13.09 -18.13
CA THR A 99 -7.20 13.89 -19.06
C THR A 99 -5.86 14.27 -18.42
N GLU A 100 -4.89 14.69 -19.24
CA GLU A 100 -3.60 15.15 -18.73
C GLU A 100 -3.75 16.40 -17.83
N GLU A 101 -4.70 17.28 -18.12
CA GLU A 101 -5.03 18.43 -17.29
C GLU A 101 -5.60 18.00 -15.93
N GLU A 102 -6.48 17.01 -15.89
CA GLU A 102 -7.05 16.48 -14.65
C GLU A 102 -5.99 15.80 -13.78
N LYS A 103 -5.09 15.02 -14.40
CA LYS A 103 -3.95 14.38 -13.72
C LYS A 103 -2.99 15.43 -13.15
N SER A 104 -2.65 16.47 -13.92
CA SER A 104 -1.79 17.56 -13.43
C SER A 104 -2.46 18.31 -12.28
N ALA A 105 -3.73 18.68 -12.44
CA ALA A 105 -4.48 19.40 -11.42
C ALA A 105 -4.62 18.62 -10.11
N TYR A 106 -4.75 17.29 -10.18
CA TYR A 106 -4.75 16.42 -9.00
C TYR A 106 -3.42 16.49 -8.26
N VAL A 107 -2.32 16.34 -8.99
CA VAL A 107 -0.97 16.31 -8.44
C VAL A 107 -0.50 17.67 -7.92
N ASP A 108 -0.97 18.77 -8.50
CA ASP A 108 -0.58 20.12 -8.08
C ASP A 108 -1.33 20.59 -6.83
N LYS A 109 -2.51 20.04 -6.57
CA LYS A 109 -3.29 20.30 -5.34
C LYS A 109 -2.95 19.35 -4.20
N PHE A 110 -2.14 18.32 -4.45
CA PHE A 110 -1.91 17.22 -3.53
C PHE A 110 -0.43 17.08 -3.19
N ASP A 111 -0.06 17.36 -1.94
CA ASP A 111 1.28 17.07 -1.45
C ASP A 111 1.43 15.57 -1.20
N TYR A 112 1.97 14.87 -2.19
CA TYR A 112 2.19 13.43 -2.10
C TYR A 112 3.22 13.05 -1.04
N GLU A 113 4.26 13.85 -0.81
CA GLU A 113 5.29 13.50 0.17
C GLU A 113 4.76 13.63 1.59
N GLU A 114 3.97 14.67 1.87
CA GLU A 114 3.26 14.81 3.14
C GLU A 114 2.22 13.71 3.35
N PHE A 115 1.41 13.40 2.33
CA PHE A 115 0.44 12.30 2.39
C PHE A 115 1.12 10.96 2.68
N LYS A 116 2.17 10.63 1.93
CA LYS A 116 2.92 9.39 2.07
C LYS A 116 3.44 9.20 3.49
N LYS A 117 4.01 10.25 4.08
CA LYS A 117 4.53 10.20 5.46
C LYS A 117 3.38 10.01 6.45
N SER A 118 2.36 10.85 6.40
CA SER A 118 1.22 10.81 7.33
C SER A 118 0.41 9.52 7.23
N ALA A 119 0.14 9.03 6.02
CA ALA A 119 -0.60 7.79 5.79
C ALA A 119 0.18 6.56 6.30
N MET A 120 1.51 6.55 6.17
CA MET A 120 2.34 5.47 6.71
C MET A 120 2.43 5.51 8.24
N GLU A 121 2.52 6.69 8.83
CA GLU A 121 2.46 6.86 10.29
C GLU A 121 1.11 6.40 10.86
N ASP A 122 -0.01 6.78 10.22
CA ASP A 122 -1.33 6.32 10.63
C ASP A 122 -1.50 4.81 10.45
N PHE A 123 -1.04 4.25 9.33
CA PHE A 123 -1.01 2.80 9.10
C PHE A 123 -0.27 2.06 10.21
N LYS A 124 0.96 2.49 10.54
CA LYS A 124 1.74 1.89 11.64
C LYS A 124 1.01 1.98 12.98
N LYS A 125 0.42 3.13 13.28
CA LYS A 125 -0.31 3.36 14.54
C LYS A 125 -1.53 2.45 14.65
N LYS A 126 -2.31 2.32 13.58
CA LYS A 126 -3.47 1.41 13.53
C LYS A 126 -3.02 -0.05 13.59
N LEU A 127 -1.97 -0.41 12.85
CA LEU A 127 -1.43 -1.77 12.81
C LEU A 127 -0.96 -2.24 14.19
N MET A 128 -0.27 -1.40 14.97
CA MET A 128 0.19 -1.74 16.32
C MET A 128 -0.94 -2.08 17.29
N LYS A 129 -2.13 -1.49 17.12
CA LYS A 129 -3.32 -1.82 17.93
C LYS A 129 -4.06 -3.02 17.37
N TRP A 130 -4.09 -3.12 16.06
CA TRP A 130 -4.85 -4.12 15.34
C TRP A 130 -4.23 -5.52 15.45
N VAL A 131 -2.91 -5.67 15.33
CA VAL A 131 -2.23 -6.98 15.38
C VAL A 131 -2.51 -7.75 16.67
N PRO A 132 -2.32 -7.17 17.88
CA PRO A 132 -2.62 -7.89 19.12
C PRO A 132 -4.10 -8.28 19.23
N ALA A 133 -5.01 -7.41 18.78
CA ALA A 133 -6.44 -7.68 18.82
C ALA A 133 -6.83 -8.87 17.93
N GLN A 134 -6.23 -9.01 16.74
CA GLN A 134 -6.50 -10.18 15.89
C GLN A 134 -5.83 -11.45 16.46
N GLN A 135 -4.63 -11.35 17.02
CA GLN A 135 -3.98 -12.47 17.71
C GLN A 135 -4.83 -12.98 18.87
N GLU A 136 -5.39 -12.10 19.69
CA GLU A 136 -6.26 -12.46 20.80
C GLU A 136 -7.54 -13.16 20.33
N LYS A 137 -8.19 -12.65 19.27
CA LYS A 137 -9.37 -13.31 18.67
C LYS A 137 -9.06 -14.73 18.22
N MET A 138 -7.94 -14.94 17.52
CA MET A 138 -7.54 -16.29 17.08
C MET A 138 -7.21 -17.20 18.27
N ALA A 139 -6.47 -16.70 19.26
CA ALA A 139 -6.14 -17.45 20.47
C ALA A 139 -7.38 -17.84 21.29
N SER A 140 -8.44 -17.03 21.24
CA SER A 140 -9.70 -17.31 21.94
C SER A 140 -10.46 -18.50 21.38
N CYS A 141 -10.19 -18.93 20.14
CA CYS A 141 -10.79 -20.11 19.54
C CYS A 141 -10.34 -21.43 20.19
N ARG A 142 -9.31 -21.42 21.05
CA ARG A 142 -8.78 -22.59 21.76
C ARG A 142 -9.12 -22.60 23.25
N LYS A 143 -10.05 -21.75 23.68
CA LYS A 143 -10.48 -21.61 25.08
C LYS A 143 -11.78 -22.35 25.34
#